data_AF-A0A8T5NV88-F1
#
_entry.id   AF-A0A8T5NV88-F1
#
_cell.length_a   1.000
_cell.length_b   1.000
_cell.length_c   1.000
_cell.angle_alpha   90.00
_cell.angle_beta   90.00
_cell.angle_gamma   90.00
#
_symmetry.space_group_name_H-M   'P 1'
#
loop_
_entity.id
_entity.type
_entity.pdbx_description
1 polymer ?
#
loop_
_entity_poly.entity_id
_entity_poly.type
_entity_poly.pdbx_seq_one_letter_code
_entity_poly.pdbx_strand_id
1 'polypeptide(L)'
;MKMNVNKLKEAVNKTGFLAELEAGRCFYENNWDVKQNFYYIDSAEKKERELDILATSLARPIDYKSYQVSLSLFCDVKKINDNKAWVIFSTKKNQHDQKIDSLKIISKLQKSKNIEIAKNILRQRQEYPRIGRTYSVISEGGKYEEDQIFVAIKASTNSLKYYYGLEFQNDNTIGNKNIRNNIILKIMGPLIILKGSLYEIYLNEQNKECYEERKSLIIAYNNICDNVIAENYLIEIVTIDELDNFLKEKKRWLQSLANDIFD
;
A
#
# COMPACT_ATOMS: atom_id res chain seq x y z
N MET A 1 29.87 -11.19 -29.95
CA MET A 1 30.38 -10.06 -29.13
C MET A 1 29.98 -10.31 -27.68
N LYS A 2 30.91 -10.31 -26.72
CA LYS A 2 30.61 -10.53 -25.29
C LYS A 2 30.23 -9.21 -24.62
N MET A 3 29.13 -9.18 -23.86
CA MET A 3 28.71 -8.02 -23.07
C MET A 3 29.75 -7.73 -21.98
N ASN A 4 30.13 -6.46 -21.81
CA ASN A 4 31.00 -6.06 -20.71
C ASN A 4 30.19 -6.03 -19.40
N VAL A 5 30.59 -6.85 -18.43
CA VAL A 5 29.88 -7.01 -17.14
C VAL A 5 29.80 -5.70 -16.34
N ASN A 6 30.82 -4.84 -16.40
CA ASN A 6 30.80 -3.57 -15.68
C ASN A 6 29.77 -2.60 -16.26
N LYS A 7 29.70 -2.51 -17.60
CA LYS A 7 28.65 -1.72 -18.28
C LYS A 7 27.25 -2.25 -17.98
N LEU A 8 27.09 -3.57 -17.88
CA LEU A 8 25.83 -4.19 -17.47
C LEU A 8 25.44 -3.80 -16.05
N LYS A 9 26.38 -3.89 -15.09
CA LYS A 9 26.15 -3.48 -13.69
C LYS A 9 25.75 -2.01 -13.59
N GLU A 10 26.45 -1.13 -14.31
CA GLU A 10 26.10 0.30 -14.36
C GLU A 10 24.71 0.54 -14.94
N ALA A 11 24.33 -0.17 -16.01
CA ALA A 11 23.01 -0.07 -16.61
C ALA A 11 21.91 -0.56 -15.64
N VAL A 12 22.10 -1.73 -15.01
CA VAL A 12 21.16 -2.30 -14.04
C VAL A 12 21.04 -1.41 -12.80
N ASN A 13 22.13 -0.80 -12.33
CA ASN A 13 22.07 0.11 -11.19
C ASN A 13 21.27 1.39 -11.48
N LYS A 14 21.08 1.76 -12.75
CA LYS A 14 20.22 2.89 -13.13
C LYS A 14 18.73 2.53 -13.21
N THR A 15 18.39 1.24 -13.22
CA THR A 15 16.98 0.81 -13.24
C THR A 15 16.39 0.71 -11.84
N GLY A 16 15.06 0.57 -11.77
CA GLY A 16 14.31 0.25 -10.55
C GLY A 16 14.38 -1.24 -10.17
N PHE A 17 14.72 -2.12 -11.11
CA PHE A 17 14.59 -3.58 -10.96
C PHE A 17 15.31 -4.18 -9.74
N LEU A 18 16.47 -3.64 -9.34
CA LEU A 18 17.13 -4.12 -8.12
C LEU A 18 16.33 -3.80 -6.86
N ALA A 19 15.68 -2.63 -6.80
CA ALA A 19 14.81 -2.27 -5.69
C ALA A 19 13.58 -3.18 -5.64
N GLU A 20 13.00 -3.52 -6.80
CA GLU A 20 11.87 -4.46 -6.90
C GLU A 20 12.25 -5.87 -6.43
N LEU A 21 13.43 -6.37 -6.83
CA LEU A 21 13.95 -7.67 -6.36
C LEU A 21 14.22 -7.68 -4.85
N GLU A 22 14.79 -6.60 -4.32
CA GLU A 22 15.04 -6.45 -2.88
C GLU A 22 13.72 -6.41 -2.09
N ALA A 23 12.73 -5.64 -2.55
CA ALA A 23 11.41 -5.58 -1.94
C ALA A 23 10.70 -6.95 -1.98
N GLY A 24 10.72 -7.62 -3.14
CA GLY A 24 10.14 -8.96 -3.31
C GLY A 24 10.79 -9.99 -2.39
N ARG A 25 12.11 -9.95 -2.25
CA ARG A 25 12.84 -10.79 -1.28
C ARG A 25 12.41 -10.50 0.16
N CYS A 26 12.28 -9.24 0.54
CA CYS A 26 11.84 -8.85 1.89
C CYS A 26 10.46 -9.42 2.23
N PHE A 27 9.50 -9.36 1.29
CA PHE A 27 8.20 -10.02 1.45
C PHE A 27 8.31 -11.53 1.61
N TYR A 28 9.11 -12.18 0.76
CA TYR A 28 9.31 -13.63 0.79
C TYR A 28 9.92 -14.10 2.12
N GLU A 29 10.97 -13.43 2.60
CA GLU A 29 11.63 -13.71 3.88
C GLU A 29 10.68 -13.51 5.06
N ASN A 30 9.72 -12.58 4.92
CA ASN A 30 8.65 -12.38 5.88
C ASN A 30 7.47 -13.36 5.71
N ASN A 31 7.56 -14.42 4.89
CA ASN A 31 6.52 -15.42 4.63
C ASN A 31 5.21 -14.82 4.05
N TRP A 32 5.31 -13.86 3.14
CA TRP A 32 4.19 -13.43 2.31
C TRP A 32 4.14 -14.27 1.02
N ASP A 33 2.94 -14.47 0.47
CA ASP A 33 2.77 -14.93 -0.90
C ASP A 33 3.00 -13.75 -1.84
N VAL A 34 3.92 -13.88 -2.80
CA VAL A 34 4.42 -12.76 -3.61
C VAL A 34 4.23 -13.06 -5.09
N LYS A 35 3.56 -12.16 -5.80
CA LYS A 35 3.50 -12.13 -7.26
C LYS A 35 4.19 -10.87 -7.74
N GLN A 36 5.33 -11.03 -8.40
CA GLN A 36 6.00 -9.94 -9.10
C GLN A 36 5.40 -9.76 -10.50
N ASN A 37 5.46 -8.54 -11.03
CA ASN A 37 5.04 -8.22 -12.39
C ASN A 37 3.55 -8.57 -12.63
N PHE A 38 2.69 -8.11 -11.71
CA PHE A 38 1.26 -8.41 -11.73
C PHE A 38 0.53 -7.52 -12.75
N TYR A 39 -0.02 -8.14 -13.80
CA TYR A 39 -0.76 -7.41 -14.83
C TYR A 39 -2.22 -7.14 -14.45
N TYR A 40 -2.70 -5.94 -14.78
CA TYR A 40 -4.09 -5.52 -14.60
C TYR A 40 -4.57 -4.66 -15.77
N ILE A 41 -5.88 -4.53 -15.93
CA ILE A 41 -6.47 -3.61 -16.91
C ILE A 41 -6.82 -2.30 -16.21
N ASP A 42 -6.18 -1.21 -16.62
CA ASP A 42 -6.57 0.12 -16.18
C ASP A 42 -7.96 0.44 -16.71
N SER A 43 -8.92 0.50 -15.79
CA SER A 43 -10.33 0.68 -16.14
C SER A 43 -10.63 2.01 -16.85
N ALA A 44 -9.82 3.06 -16.62
CA ALA A 44 -9.99 4.38 -17.21
C ALA A 44 -9.38 4.43 -18.62
N GLU A 45 -8.16 3.92 -18.79
CA GLU A 45 -7.46 3.97 -20.08
C GLU A 45 -7.72 2.77 -21.00
N LYS A 46 -8.34 1.70 -20.47
CA LYS A 46 -8.52 0.40 -21.14
C LYS A 46 -7.21 -0.21 -21.65
N LYS A 47 -6.13 -0.03 -20.89
CA LYS A 47 -4.80 -0.55 -21.21
C LYS A 47 -4.33 -1.55 -20.17
N GLU A 48 -3.60 -2.54 -20.64
CA GLU A 48 -2.82 -3.41 -19.75
C GLU A 48 -1.69 -2.61 -19.11
N ARG A 49 -1.57 -2.78 -17.80
CA ARG A 49 -0.55 -2.17 -16.96
C ARG A 49 0.05 -3.23 -16.07
N GLU A 50 1.28 -3.01 -15.66
CA GLU A 50 2.01 -3.87 -14.75
C GLU A 50 2.09 -3.19 -13.38
N LEU A 51 1.89 -3.97 -12.33
CA LEU A 51 2.18 -3.61 -10.95
C LEU A 51 3.40 -4.41 -10.50
N ASP A 52 4.35 -3.76 -9.85
CA ASP A 52 5.62 -4.38 -9.48
C ASP A 52 5.42 -5.60 -8.55
N ILE A 53 4.62 -5.46 -7.48
CA ILE A 53 4.40 -6.52 -6.51
C ILE A 53 2.94 -6.55 -6.02
N LEU A 54 2.31 -7.72 -6.09
CA LEU A 54 1.13 -8.07 -5.30
C LEU A 54 1.55 -9.06 -4.19
N ALA A 55 1.44 -8.66 -2.94
CA ALA A 55 1.81 -9.49 -1.80
C ALA A 55 0.58 -9.82 -0.94
N THR A 56 0.42 -11.08 -0.51
CA THR A 56 -0.69 -11.50 0.34
C THR A 56 -0.19 -12.23 1.58
N SER A 57 -0.71 -11.87 2.75
CA SER A 57 -0.53 -12.58 4.00
C SER A 57 -1.85 -13.14 4.49
N LEU A 58 -1.80 -14.32 5.11
CA LEU A 58 -2.94 -14.99 5.72
C LEU A 58 -2.73 -15.08 7.23
N ALA A 59 -3.79 -14.85 8.00
CA ALA A 59 -3.86 -15.16 9.41
C ALA A 59 -5.02 -16.13 9.69
N ARG A 60 -4.82 -17.00 10.69
CA ARG A 60 -5.84 -17.94 11.15
C ARG A 60 -6.18 -17.62 12.60
N PRO A 61 -7.47 -17.54 12.97
CA PRO A 61 -7.86 -17.44 14.37
C PRO A 61 -7.35 -18.66 15.13
N ILE A 62 -6.96 -18.46 16.40
CA ILE A 62 -6.41 -19.53 17.26
C ILE A 62 -7.43 -20.67 17.41
N ASP A 63 -8.69 -20.33 17.71
CA ASP A 63 -9.74 -21.30 18.03
C ASP A 63 -10.52 -21.81 16.82
N TYR A 64 -10.38 -21.15 15.66
CA TYR A 64 -11.12 -21.50 14.45
C TYR A 64 -10.21 -21.65 13.23
N LYS A 65 -9.38 -22.72 13.25
CA LYS A 65 -8.39 -23.02 12.20
C LYS A 65 -8.96 -23.20 10.79
N SER A 66 -10.27 -23.45 10.67
CA SER A 66 -10.94 -23.56 9.38
C SER A 66 -11.03 -22.20 8.69
N TYR A 67 -11.13 -21.09 9.43
CA TYR A 67 -11.31 -19.75 8.90
C TYR A 67 -10.00 -18.99 8.71
N GLN A 68 -9.98 -18.08 7.75
CA GLN A 68 -8.80 -17.28 7.41
C GLN A 68 -9.17 -15.82 7.17
N VAL A 69 -8.31 -14.92 7.61
CA VAL A 69 -8.30 -13.49 7.25
C VAL A 69 -7.12 -13.24 6.33
N SER A 70 -7.31 -12.50 5.25
CA SER A 70 -6.23 -12.14 4.32
C SER A 70 -5.98 -10.65 4.27
N LEU A 71 -4.71 -10.26 4.18
CA LEU A 71 -4.27 -8.92 3.81
C LEU A 71 -3.51 -8.99 2.50
N SER A 72 -3.98 -8.27 1.48
CA SER A 72 -3.30 -8.11 0.20
C SER A 72 -2.80 -6.67 0.04
N LEU A 73 -1.53 -6.51 -0.30
CA LEU A 73 -0.88 -5.22 -0.53
C LEU A 73 -0.53 -5.08 -2.01
N PHE A 74 -1.01 -4.00 -2.62
CA PHE A 74 -0.77 -3.64 -4.01
C PHE A 74 0.37 -2.63 -4.06
N CYS A 75 1.55 -3.12 -4.43
CA CYS A 75 2.80 -2.43 -4.18
C CYS A 75 3.42 -1.92 -5.48
N ASP A 76 3.70 -0.62 -5.51
CA ASP A 76 4.54 -0.01 -6.52
C ASP A 76 5.88 0.39 -5.88
N VAL A 77 6.98 0.01 -6.51
CA VAL A 77 8.35 0.20 -6.02
C VAL A 77 8.98 1.33 -6.81
N LYS A 78 9.54 2.31 -6.09
CA LYS A 78 10.25 3.43 -6.71
C LYS A 78 11.65 3.54 -6.14
N LYS A 79 12.60 3.82 -7.03
CA LYS A 79 13.96 4.15 -6.68
C LYS A 79 14.21 5.59 -7.06
N ILE A 80 14.74 6.37 -6.13
CA ILE A 80 15.27 7.70 -6.42
C ILE A 80 16.78 7.71 -6.27
N ASN A 81 17.42 8.64 -6.98
CA ASN A 81 18.85 8.83 -6.88
C ASN A 81 19.20 9.57 -5.58
N ASP A 82 20.43 9.38 -5.11
CA ASP A 82 20.91 9.93 -3.82
C ASP A 82 20.84 11.47 -3.75
N ASN A 83 20.81 12.16 -4.89
CA ASN A 83 20.69 13.63 -4.97
C ASN A 83 19.23 14.13 -5.06
N LYS A 84 18.26 13.26 -4.78
CA LYS A 84 16.82 13.55 -4.81
C LYS A 84 16.15 13.04 -3.54
N ALA A 85 15.05 13.68 -3.19
CA ALA A 85 14.20 13.28 -2.09
C ALA A 85 12.73 13.27 -2.51
N TRP A 86 11.98 12.29 -2.01
CA TRP A 86 10.53 12.38 -1.97
C TRP A 86 10.13 13.21 -0.78
N VAL A 87 9.33 14.25 -1.02
CA VAL A 87 8.92 15.20 -0.01
C VAL A 87 7.40 15.20 0.08
N ILE A 88 6.89 14.89 1.26
CA ILE A 88 5.46 14.84 1.54
C ILE A 88 5.10 15.99 2.47
N PHE A 89 4.18 16.84 2.02
CA PHE A 89 3.68 17.95 2.82
C PHE A 89 2.44 17.49 3.60
N SER A 90 2.50 17.54 4.92
CA SER A 90 1.47 16.94 5.78
C SER A 90 0.78 17.95 6.70
N THR A 91 -0.41 17.57 7.17
CA THR A 91 -1.17 18.34 8.16
C THR A 91 -1.63 17.43 9.30
N LYS A 92 -1.89 18.03 10.48
CA LYS A 92 -2.55 17.32 11.59
C LYS A 92 -3.88 16.72 11.09
N LYS A 93 -4.21 15.52 11.59
CA LYS A 93 -5.49 14.87 11.29
C LYS A 93 -6.67 15.75 11.71
N ASN A 94 -7.70 15.75 10.90
CA ASN A 94 -8.97 16.39 11.18
C ASN A 94 -10.12 15.37 11.16
N GLN A 95 -11.33 15.83 11.49
CA GLN A 95 -12.51 14.97 11.58
C GLN A 95 -12.92 14.35 10.21
N HIS A 96 -12.59 15.02 9.10
CA HIS A 96 -12.89 14.51 7.76
C HIS A 96 -12.00 13.31 7.39
N ASP A 97 -10.80 13.22 7.94
CA ASP A 97 -9.88 12.11 7.70
C ASP A 97 -10.38 10.77 8.23
N GLN A 98 -11.32 10.79 9.19
CA GLN A 98 -11.97 9.58 9.69
C GLN A 98 -12.79 8.87 8.60
N LYS A 99 -13.21 9.60 7.56
CA LYS A 99 -14.02 9.08 6.44
C LYS A 99 -13.18 8.60 5.26
N ILE A 100 -11.86 8.79 5.27
CA ILE A 100 -10.98 8.30 4.20
C ILE A 100 -10.83 6.79 4.37
N ASP A 101 -11.16 6.05 3.31
CA ASP A 101 -11.19 4.60 3.32
C ASP A 101 -9.83 4.02 2.90
N SER A 102 -8.98 3.73 3.89
CA SER A 102 -7.61 3.25 3.62
C SER A 102 -7.54 1.86 3.00
N LEU A 103 -8.57 1.03 3.18
CA LEU A 103 -8.53 -0.40 2.85
C LEU A 103 -9.84 -0.83 2.21
N LYS A 104 -9.76 -1.59 1.13
CA LYS A 104 -10.92 -2.28 0.57
C LYS A 104 -11.15 -3.59 1.32
N ILE A 105 -12.40 -3.82 1.70
CA ILE A 105 -12.78 -4.94 2.56
C ILE A 105 -13.88 -5.74 1.88
N ILE A 106 -13.69 -7.06 1.80
CA ILE A 106 -14.74 -8.02 1.44
C ILE A 106 -14.91 -8.96 2.63
N SER A 107 -16.12 -9.04 3.17
CA SER A 107 -16.41 -9.80 4.38
C SER A 107 -17.64 -10.69 4.19
N LYS A 108 -17.50 -11.96 4.61
CA LYS A 108 -18.58 -12.96 4.67
C LYS A 108 -19.25 -13.03 6.04
N LEU A 109 -18.82 -12.17 6.96
CA LEU A 109 -19.31 -12.16 8.33
C LEU A 109 -20.64 -11.42 8.45
N GLN A 110 -21.34 -11.72 9.55
CA GLN A 110 -22.51 -10.96 9.95
C GLN A 110 -22.16 -9.48 10.18
N LYS A 111 -23.14 -8.59 9.92
CA LYS A 111 -22.97 -7.13 9.97
C LYS A 111 -22.42 -6.61 11.31
N SER A 112 -22.72 -7.27 12.43
CA SER A 112 -22.22 -6.93 13.77
C SER A 112 -20.70 -7.08 13.88
N LYS A 113 -20.12 -8.17 13.35
CA LYS A 113 -18.67 -8.40 13.35
C LYS A 113 -17.92 -7.46 12.40
N ASN A 114 -18.58 -6.96 11.36
CA ASN A 114 -18.01 -5.92 10.48
C ASN A 114 -17.76 -4.58 11.21
N ILE A 115 -18.53 -4.27 12.26
CA ILE A 115 -18.31 -3.06 13.08
C ILE A 115 -17.02 -3.19 13.91
N GLU A 116 -16.74 -4.38 14.43
CA GLU A 116 -15.54 -4.69 15.20
C GLU A 116 -14.28 -4.65 14.32
N ILE A 117 -14.37 -5.21 13.11
CA ILE A 117 -13.33 -5.07 12.08
C ILE A 117 -13.04 -3.60 11.80
N ALA A 118 -14.08 -2.80 11.57
CA ALA A 118 -13.93 -1.38 11.32
C ALA A 118 -13.27 -0.65 12.50
N LYS A 119 -13.62 -0.98 13.75
CA LYS A 119 -12.98 -0.41 14.96
C LYS A 119 -11.49 -0.76 15.03
N ASN A 120 -11.10 -2.00 14.75
CA ASN A 120 -9.69 -2.41 14.77
C ASN A 120 -8.86 -1.78 13.65
N ILE A 121 -9.44 -1.66 12.45
CA ILE A 121 -8.80 -0.90 11.36
C ILE A 121 -8.64 0.56 11.75
N LEU A 122 -9.63 1.17 12.39
CA LEU A 122 -9.56 2.56 12.88
C LEU A 122 -8.50 2.76 13.98
N ARG A 123 -8.24 1.76 14.83
CA ARG A 123 -7.21 1.84 15.88
C ARG A 123 -5.79 1.90 15.31
N GLN A 124 -5.47 1.03 14.34
CA GLN A 124 -4.18 1.08 13.63
C GLN A 124 -3.93 2.47 13.03
N ARG A 125 -4.99 3.13 12.55
CA ARG A 125 -4.87 4.48 11.97
C ARG A 125 -4.47 5.53 13.00
N GLN A 126 -4.61 5.36 14.31
CA GLN A 126 -4.27 6.41 15.27
C GLN A 126 -2.76 6.67 15.38
N GLU A 127 -1.92 5.76 14.87
CA GLU A 127 -0.45 5.83 15.00
C GLU A 127 0.19 6.96 14.19
N TYR A 128 -0.47 7.45 13.13
CA TYR A 128 0.04 8.57 12.34
C TYR A 128 -0.49 9.92 12.86
N PRO A 129 0.32 10.82 13.43
CA PRO A 129 -0.18 12.11 13.92
C PRO A 129 -0.60 13.07 12.80
N ARG A 130 -0.07 12.85 11.58
CA ARG A 130 -0.29 13.69 10.40
C ARG A 130 -0.59 12.85 9.16
N ILE A 131 -1.17 13.49 8.15
CA ILE A 131 -1.46 12.88 6.84
C ILE A 131 -0.88 13.77 5.75
N GLY A 132 -0.14 13.17 4.82
CA GLY A 132 0.33 13.81 3.60
C GLY A 132 -0.83 14.28 2.74
N ARG A 133 -0.76 15.53 2.27
CA ARG A 133 -1.80 16.19 1.47
C ARG A 133 -1.35 16.49 0.06
N THR A 134 -0.07 16.79 -0.09
CA THR A 134 0.57 17.02 -1.38
C THR A 134 2.02 16.57 -1.29
N TYR A 135 2.70 16.53 -2.41
CA TYR A 135 3.98 15.88 -2.54
C TYR A 135 4.81 16.51 -3.66
N SER A 136 6.12 16.26 -3.60
CA SER A 136 7.05 16.69 -4.62
C SER A 136 8.30 15.81 -4.62
N VAL A 137 8.97 15.74 -5.77
CA VAL A 137 10.34 15.22 -5.87
C VAL A 137 11.28 16.42 -5.95
N ILE A 138 12.15 16.57 -4.95
CA ILE A 138 13.08 17.69 -4.85
C ILE A 138 14.51 17.18 -5.08
N SER A 139 15.23 17.80 -6.00
CA SER A 139 16.67 17.59 -6.20
C SER A 139 17.51 18.55 -5.35
N GLU A 140 18.78 18.23 -5.09
CA GLU A 140 19.72 19.12 -4.38
C GLU A 140 19.83 20.53 -5.02
N GLY A 141 19.57 20.65 -6.33
CA GLY A 141 19.51 21.93 -7.04
C GLY A 141 18.17 22.67 -6.93
N GLY A 142 17.24 22.20 -6.10
CA GLY A 142 15.89 22.77 -5.92
C GLY A 142 14.98 22.61 -7.14
N LYS A 143 15.36 21.80 -8.14
CA LYS A 143 14.53 21.58 -9.32
C LYS A 143 13.45 20.56 -9.01
N TYR A 144 12.22 20.96 -9.30
CA TYR A 144 11.06 20.09 -9.38
C TYR A 144 11.21 19.16 -10.58
N GLU A 145 10.98 17.88 -10.35
CA GLU A 145 11.06 16.86 -11.39
C GLU A 145 9.76 16.05 -11.51
N GLU A 146 9.76 15.19 -12.53
CA GLU A 146 8.65 14.34 -12.97
C GLU A 146 7.88 13.66 -11.83
N ASP A 147 6.59 13.45 -12.06
CA ASP A 147 5.61 13.09 -11.05
C ASP A 147 5.62 11.59 -10.69
N GLN A 148 6.79 11.07 -10.30
CA GLN A 148 6.97 9.66 -9.94
C GLN A 148 6.06 9.23 -8.78
N ILE A 149 5.76 10.15 -7.86
CA ILE A 149 4.89 9.90 -6.71
C ILE A 149 3.46 9.67 -7.19
N PHE A 150 2.94 10.51 -8.09
CA PHE A 150 1.60 10.31 -8.65
C PHE A 150 1.49 9.03 -9.47
N VAL A 151 2.53 8.69 -10.24
CA VAL A 151 2.57 7.43 -11.00
C VAL A 151 2.47 6.24 -10.05
N ALA A 152 3.23 6.24 -8.95
CA ALA A 152 3.19 5.19 -7.94
C ALA A 152 1.83 5.08 -7.24
N ILE A 153 1.25 6.24 -6.90
CA ILE A 153 -0.12 6.33 -6.34
C ILE A 153 -1.12 5.70 -7.31
N LYS A 154 -1.12 6.10 -8.59
CA LYS A 154 -2.04 5.57 -9.61
C LYS A 154 -1.87 4.06 -9.82
N ALA A 155 -0.63 3.58 -9.93
CA ALA A 155 -0.35 2.17 -10.17
C ALA A 155 -0.89 1.29 -9.03
N SER A 156 -0.57 1.65 -7.78
CA SER A 156 -1.03 0.92 -6.59
C SER A 156 -2.55 1.00 -6.39
N THR A 157 -3.18 2.16 -6.61
CA THR A 157 -4.63 2.30 -6.40
C THR A 157 -5.47 1.72 -7.55
N ASN A 158 -5.04 1.86 -8.81
CA ASN A 158 -5.80 1.35 -9.95
C ASN A 158 -5.76 -0.18 -10.00
N SER A 159 -4.61 -0.79 -9.69
CA SER A 159 -4.48 -2.24 -9.58
C SER A 159 -5.35 -2.82 -8.44
N LEU A 160 -5.33 -2.17 -7.27
CA LEU A 160 -6.22 -2.48 -6.15
C LEU A 160 -7.70 -2.41 -6.56
N LYS A 161 -8.10 -1.32 -7.23
CA LYS A 161 -9.48 -1.13 -7.70
C LYS A 161 -9.90 -2.22 -8.67
N TYR A 162 -9.05 -2.53 -9.65
CA TYR A 162 -9.31 -3.59 -10.62
C TYR A 162 -9.52 -4.94 -9.92
N TYR A 163 -8.59 -5.32 -9.04
CA TYR A 163 -8.66 -6.58 -8.32
C TYR A 163 -9.88 -6.67 -7.39
N TYR A 164 -10.15 -5.60 -6.64
CA TYR A 164 -11.32 -5.51 -5.77
C TYR A 164 -12.63 -5.68 -6.56
N GLY A 165 -12.73 -5.06 -7.74
CA GLY A 165 -13.89 -5.22 -8.63
C GLY A 165 -14.14 -6.67 -9.05
N LEU A 166 -13.08 -7.40 -9.42
CA LEU A 166 -13.17 -8.81 -9.80
C LEU A 166 -13.60 -9.69 -8.61
N GLU A 167 -12.99 -9.49 -7.45
CA GLU A 167 -13.29 -10.26 -6.25
C GLU A 167 -14.72 -10.02 -5.76
N PHE A 168 -15.19 -8.77 -5.80
CA PHE A 168 -16.54 -8.42 -5.42
C PHE A 168 -17.59 -9.04 -6.35
N GLN A 169 -17.31 -9.12 -7.66
CA GLN A 169 -18.20 -9.80 -8.61
C GLN A 169 -18.24 -11.32 -8.38
N ASN A 170 -17.08 -11.94 -8.11
CA ASN A 170 -17.00 -13.37 -7.84
C ASN A 170 -17.74 -13.77 -6.56
N ASP A 171 -17.67 -12.94 -5.51
CA ASP A 171 -18.36 -13.24 -4.25
C ASP A 171 -19.89 -13.12 -4.37
N ASN A 172 -20.38 -12.26 -5.27
CA ASN A 172 -21.82 -12.09 -5.52
C ASN A 172 -22.40 -13.15 -6.50
N THR A 173 -21.58 -13.75 -7.35
CA THR A 173 -22.03 -14.70 -8.39
C THR A 173 -21.98 -16.16 -7.94
N ILE A 174 -21.12 -16.51 -6.98
CA ILE A 174 -20.96 -17.89 -6.51
C ILE A 174 -21.78 -18.10 -5.23
N GLY A 175 -23.10 -18.19 -5.40
CA GLY A 175 -23.94 -18.84 -4.40
C GLY A 175 -23.56 -20.31 -4.29
N ASN A 176 -22.97 -20.73 -3.18
CA ASN A 176 -22.77 -22.12 -2.78
C ASN A 176 -22.11 -23.06 -3.81
N LYS A 177 -20.83 -23.41 -3.62
CA LYS A 177 -20.29 -24.79 -3.62
C LYS A 177 -18.76 -24.75 -3.83
N ASN A 178 -18.03 -25.39 -2.91
CA ASN A 178 -16.56 -25.53 -2.85
C ASN A 178 -15.80 -24.46 -2.06
N ILE A 179 -16.12 -24.36 -0.77
CA ILE A 179 -15.30 -23.66 0.22
C ILE A 179 -14.10 -24.55 0.59
N ARG A 180 -13.10 -24.66 -0.30
CA ARG A 180 -11.79 -25.22 0.09
C ARG A 180 -10.91 -24.20 0.80
N ASN A 181 -11.23 -22.90 0.69
CA ASN A 181 -10.58 -21.82 1.43
C ASN A 181 -11.65 -21.02 2.19
N ASN A 182 -11.83 -21.22 3.50
CA ASN A 182 -12.78 -20.41 4.28
C ASN A 182 -12.17 -19.03 4.61
N ILE A 183 -11.76 -18.26 3.60
CA ILE A 183 -11.38 -16.86 3.79
C ILE A 183 -12.67 -16.07 4.06
N ILE A 184 -12.82 -15.59 5.28
CA ILE A 184 -14.02 -14.90 5.78
C ILE A 184 -13.90 -13.38 5.69
N LEU A 185 -12.68 -12.86 5.66
CA LEU A 185 -12.37 -11.45 5.56
C LEU A 185 -11.16 -11.25 4.67
N LYS A 186 -11.34 -10.48 3.59
CA LYS A 186 -10.27 -10.01 2.72
C LYS A 186 -10.09 -8.52 2.92
N ILE A 187 -8.87 -8.12 3.21
CA ILE A 187 -8.47 -6.72 3.40
C ILE A 187 -7.44 -6.43 2.32
N MET A 188 -7.57 -5.30 1.65
CA MET A 188 -6.73 -4.93 0.53
C MET A 188 -6.30 -3.47 0.66
N GLY A 189 -5.02 -3.18 0.48
CA GLY A 189 -4.48 -1.83 0.63
C GLY A 189 -3.40 -1.49 -0.40
N PRO A 190 -3.25 -0.22 -0.80
CA PRO A 190 -2.13 0.23 -1.61
C PRO A 190 -0.90 0.45 -0.73
N LEU A 191 0.28 0.13 -1.25
CA LEU A 191 1.58 0.40 -0.61
C LEU A 191 2.54 0.97 -1.66
N ILE A 192 3.34 1.95 -1.27
CA ILE A 192 4.47 2.41 -2.08
C ILE A 192 5.76 2.11 -1.32
N ILE A 193 6.71 1.49 -2.00
CA ILE A 193 8.02 1.13 -1.43
C ILE A 193 9.06 2.01 -2.08
N LEU A 194 9.75 2.82 -1.27
CA LEU A 194 10.76 3.75 -1.75
C LEU A 194 12.17 3.28 -1.41
N LYS A 195 13.01 3.10 -2.42
CA LYS A 195 14.47 3.03 -2.26
C LYS A 195 15.05 4.43 -2.45
N GLY A 196 15.29 5.12 -1.33
CA GLY A 196 15.87 6.46 -1.27
C GLY A 196 15.25 7.31 -0.15
N SER A 197 15.57 8.59 -0.14
CA SER A 197 15.22 9.49 0.96
C SER A 197 13.77 9.96 0.91
N LEU A 198 13.10 9.88 2.07
CA LEU A 198 11.72 10.33 2.27
C LEU A 198 11.69 11.40 3.37
N TYR A 199 11.09 12.54 3.06
CA TYR A 199 10.95 13.66 3.99
C TYR A 199 9.49 14.04 4.20
N GLU A 200 9.16 14.42 5.42
CA GLU A 200 7.92 15.10 5.77
C GLU A 200 8.21 16.58 6.00
N ILE A 201 7.39 17.44 5.40
CA ILE A 201 7.35 18.88 5.68
C ILE A 201 5.99 19.23 6.28
N TYR A 202 5.99 19.94 7.40
CA TYR A 202 4.76 20.37 8.05
C TYR A 202 4.97 21.67 8.83
N LEU A 203 3.86 22.31 9.22
CA LEU A 203 3.89 23.47 10.09
C LEU A 203 3.68 23.04 11.55
N ASN A 204 4.55 23.50 12.45
CA ASN A 204 4.37 23.30 13.89
C ASN A 204 3.30 24.25 14.48
N GLU A 205 3.13 24.21 15.80
CA GLU A 205 2.12 25.02 16.50
C GLU A 205 2.37 26.53 16.45
N GLN A 206 3.59 26.94 16.09
CA GLN A 206 3.98 28.32 15.86
C GLN A 206 3.97 28.70 14.37
N ASN A 207 3.37 27.88 13.49
CA ASN A 207 3.37 28.03 12.04
C ASN A 207 4.78 28.11 11.42
N LYS A 208 5.79 27.50 12.05
CA LYS A 208 7.12 27.37 11.48
C LYS A 208 7.25 26.05 10.74
N GLU A 209 7.91 26.10 9.59
CA GLU A 209 8.23 24.93 8.77
C GLU A 209 9.16 23.99 9.54
N CYS A 210 8.79 22.71 9.55
CA CYS A 210 9.55 21.61 10.13
C CYS A 210 9.83 20.59 9.03
N TYR A 211 11.06 20.08 9.03
CA TYR A 211 11.56 19.12 8.05
C TYR A 211 12.04 17.89 8.81
N GLU A 212 11.49 16.74 8.50
CA GLU A 212 11.86 15.48 9.13
C GLU A 212 12.15 14.43 8.07
N GLU A 213 13.29 13.76 8.16
CA GLU A 213 13.49 12.52 7.44
C GLU A 213 12.64 11.42 8.08
N ARG A 214 11.95 10.63 7.25
CA ARG A 214 10.99 9.63 7.68
C ARG A 214 11.29 8.32 6.99
N LYS A 215 11.04 7.23 7.71
CA LYS A 215 11.09 5.88 7.14
C LYS A 215 9.74 5.36 6.65
N SER A 216 8.67 5.96 7.16
CA SER A 216 7.30 5.66 6.73
C SER A 216 6.40 6.87 6.90
N LEU A 217 5.49 7.07 5.96
CA LEU A 217 4.46 8.11 5.98
C LEU A 217 3.15 7.59 5.39
N ILE A 218 2.07 8.31 5.64
CA ILE A 218 0.79 8.10 4.94
C ILE A 218 0.44 9.32 4.12
N ILE A 219 -0.10 9.11 2.93
CA ILE A 219 -0.60 10.15 2.05
C ILE A 219 -2.07 9.91 1.71
N ALA A 220 -2.87 10.96 1.76
CA ALA A 220 -4.25 10.90 1.30
C ALA A 220 -4.30 11.10 -0.21
N TYR A 221 -4.96 10.18 -0.90
CA TYR A 221 -5.31 10.30 -2.31
C TYR A 221 -6.82 10.32 -2.44
N ASN A 222 -7.37 11.52 -2.65
CA ASN A 222 -8.80 11.73 -2.88
C ASN A 222 -9.01 11.94 -4.37
N ASN A 223 -9.52 10.91 -5.05
CA ASN A 223 -9.81 10.98 -6.47
C ASN A 223 -11.31 11.16 -6.70
N ILE A 224 -11.67 12.21 -7.42
CA ILE A 224 -13.03 12.45 -7.89
C ILE A 224 -13.04 12.08 -9.38
N CYS A 225 -13.48 10.87 -9.70
CA CYS A 225 -13.72 10.45 -11.08
C CYS A 225 -15.22 10.53 -11.41
N ASP A 226 -15.52 11.15 -12.56
CA ASP A 226 -16.79 11.17 -13.31
C ASP A 226 -18.05 10.72 -12.55
N ASN A 227 -18.60 11.67 -11.77
CA ASN A 227 -19.99 11.69 -11.28
C ASN A 227 -20.50 10.38 -10.65
N VAL A 228 -20.12 10.06 -9.40
CA VAL A 228 -21.04 9.63 -8.31
C VAL A 228 -20.32 9.06 -7.06
N ILE A 229 -19.05 8.65 -7.11
CA ILE A 229 -18.35 8.10 -5.92
C ILE A 229 -16.92 8.65 -5.79
N ALA A 230 -16.66 9.42 -4.73
CA ALA A 230 -15.31 9.80 -4.36
C ALA A 230 -14.53 8.55 -3.89
N GLU A 231 -13.41 8.27 -4.53
CA GLU A 231 -12.50 7.22 -4.10
C GLU A 231 -11.37 7.84 -3.31
N ASN A 232 -11.41 7.61 -2.00
CA ASN A 232 -10.41 8.15 -1.08
C ASN A 232 -9.58 6.99 -0.56
N TYR A 233 -8.26 7.05 -0.75
CA TYR A 233 -7.30 6.09 -0.25
C TYR A 233 -6.36 6.77 0.75
N LEU A 234 -5.97 6.06 1.81
CA LEU A 234 -4.73 6.35 2.53
C LEU A 234 -3.69 5.37 2.02
N ILE A 235 -2.61 5.90 1.47
CA ILE A 235 -1.54 5.12 0.88
C ILE A 235 -0.35 5.20 1.83
N GLU A 236 0.13 4.05 2.25
CA GLU A 236 1.36 3.95 3.04
C GLU A 236 2.56 4.05 2.09
N ILE A 237 3.52 4.89 2.45
CA ILE A 237 4.83 4.99 1.79
C ILE A 237 5.84 4.52 2.81
N VAL A 238 6.64 3.50 2.47
CA VAL A 238 7.63 2.91 3.36
C VAL A 238 8.97 2.85 2.64
N THR A 239 10.05 3.25 3.30
CA THR A 239 11.38 3.09 2.73
C THR A 239 11.80 1.63 2.74
N ILE A 240 12.63 1.21 1.80
CA ILE A 240 13.02 -0.20 1.67
C ILE A 240 13.71 -0.73 2.94
N ASP A 241 14.43 0.14 3.66
CA ASP A 241 15.10 -0.19 4.92
C ASP A 241 14.14 -0.42 6.08
N GLU A 242 12.92 0.10 6.01
CA GLU A 242 11.87 -0.07 7.03
C GLU A 242 10.84 -1.14 6.65
N LEU A 243 10.90 -1.65 5.42
CA LEU A 243 9.92 -2.59 4.90
C LEU A 243 9.82 -3.86 5.76
N ASP A 244 10.94 -4.42 6.22
CA ASP A 244 10.94 -5.63 7.05
C ASP A 244 10.15 -5.44 8.37
N ASN A 245 10.39 -4.34 9.08
CA ASN A 245 9.67 -4.00 10.30
C ASN A 245 8.18 -3.80 10.02
N PHE A 246 7.87 -3.01 8.99
CA PHE A 246 6.50 -2.76 8.56
C PHE A 246 5.74 -4.06 8.28
N LEU A 247 6.34 -5.01 7.56
CA LEU A 247 5.71 -6.30 7.26
C LEU A 247 5.47 -7.14 8.51
N LYS A 248 6.40 -7.14 9.46
CA LYS A 248 6.22 -7.80 10.77
C LYS A 248 5.07 -7.20 11.56
N GLU A 249 4.97 -5.87 11.58
CA GLU A 249 3.87 -5.15 12.23
C GLU A 249 2.53 -5.45 11.58
N LYS A 250 2.44 -5.41 10.24
CA LYS A 250 1.23 -5.78 9.51
C LYS A 250 0.79 -7.22 9.78
N LYS A 251 1.74 -8.16 9.93
CA LYS A 251 1.42 -9.54 10.30
C LYS A 251 0.88 -9.67 11.72
N ARG A 252 1.51 -9.00 12.70
CA ARG A 252 1.01 -8.98 14.09
C ARG A 252 -0.39 -8.39 14.15
N TRP A 253 -0.60 -7.27 13.46
CA TRP A 253 -1.90 -6.63 13.35
C TRP A 253 -2.94 -7.56 12.72
N LEU A 254 -2.62 -8.21 11.59
CA LEU A 254 -3.53 -9.15 10.91
C LEU A 254 -3.90 -10.32 11.81
N GLN A 255 -2.94 -10.85 12.58
CA GLN A 255 -3.19 -11.94 13.53
C GLN A 255 -4.06 -11.49 14.70
N SER A 256 -3.83 -10.30 15.26
CA SER A 256 -4.70 -9.72 16.29
C SER A 256 -6.12 -9.58 15.77
N LEU A 257 -6.28 -9.01 14.57
CA LEU A 257 -7.59 -8.86 13.94
C LEU A 257 -8.27 -10.21 13.72
N ALA A 258 -7.53 -11.24 13.28
CA ALA A 258 -8.08 -12.57 13.10
C ALA A 258 -8.55 -13.21 14.40
N ASN A 259 -7.93 -12.90 15.55
CA ASN A 259 -8.37 -13.39 16.85
C ASN A 259 -9.62 -12.61 17.31
N ASP A 260 -9.57 -11.27 17.29
CA ASP A 260 -10.66 -10.41 17.76
C ASP A 260 -11.99 -10.66 17.04
N ILE A 261 -11.96 -11.02 15.75
CA ILE A 261 -13.17 -11.33 14.99
C ILE A 261 -13.89 -12.58 15.54
N PHE A 262 -13.20 -13.49 16.20
CA PHE A 262 -13.73 -14.80 16.60
C PHE A 262 -13.85 -15.03 18.10
N ASP A 263 -13.41 -14.07 18.90
CA ASP A 263 -13.84 -13.92 20.30
C ASP A 263 -15.35 -13.55 20.36
#